data_AF-A0A0F9I9Q3-F1
#
_entry.id   AF-A0A0F9I9Q3-F1
#
_cell.length_a   1.000
_cell.length_b   1.000
_cell.length_c   1.000
_cell.angle_alpha   90.00
_cell.angle_beta   90.00
_cell.angle_gamma   90.00
#
_symmetry.space_group_name_H-M   'P 1'
#
loop_
_entity.id
_entity.type
_entity.pdbx_description
1 polymer ?
#
loop_
_entity_poly.entity_id
_entity_poly.type
_entity_poly.pdbx_seq_one_letter_code
_entity_poly.pdbx_strand_id
1 'polypeptide(L)'
;IQNHQSKIENINNIFIPITNELPVVRNIDEIKENQQFYFKFILDSEKAIDSFLYYLLNSSLGRKIRNWWHDGFGVELDKECLLNCEIFIPSIEEQIKFIEIQSRINNLSMYLESFNYELWNLKNDYSIIEKSLENLSFKNSLESWIESQPYPLATILWTYYSLSNIDENIGEKLEHLLNFFEAFTEFLVTIMLSSFAKDLEFFVEECRNLKKPYEKYFQKPTFDTWINIAEWLSKSLRRLKNEKEKWGILVGLFGNPDEEFLEILMKKSLFKLLNSVRDYRNIWKGHTGIKPHPTILRKNLSLLEDSLTRLREDIGDSLSKFLIVKPINMKVTQGVYQIRVDKLIGTRFPFQEIEIETRSPMETEHLYLLHENYKPTIEMLPFIILKEDKTCYFFNRLEGENARYISYHYDQKPEIHLIKDIVEFSLNLLERNSI
;
A
#
# COMPACT_ATOMS: atom_id res chain seq x y z
N ILE A 1 19.96 10.49 27.57
CA ILE A 1 19.72 11.59 26.60
C ILE A 1 20.37 11.31 25.23
N GLN A 2 21.46 10.54 25.12
CA GLN A 2 22.09 10.18 23.83
C GLN A 2 21.47 9.00 23.03
N ASN A 3 20.38 8.35 23.50
CA ASN A 3 19.69 7.28 22.74
C ASN A 3 18.45 7.77 21.96
N HIS A 4 18.12 9.06 22.02
CA HIS A 4 16.87 9.61 21.46
C HIS A 4 17.02 10.28 20.08
N GLN A 5 18.22 10.75 19.70
CA GLN A 5 18.47 11.33 18.37
C GLN A 5 18.71 10.28 17.28
N SER A 6 19.28 9.11 17.62
CA SER A 6 19.69 8.09 16.65
C SER A 6 18.55 7.37 15.92
N LYS A 7 17.30 7.42 16.42
CA LYS A 7 16.14 6.85 15.72
C LYS A 7 15.49 7.81 14.72
N ILE A 8 15.54 9.12 14.97
CA ILE A 8 15.03 10.15 14.04
C ILE A 8 15.95 10.24 12.80
N GLU A 9 17.25 10.05 13.01
CA GLU A 9 18.30 10.10 11.99
C GLU A 9 18.24 8.97 10.93
N ASN A 10 17.49 7.88 11.19
CA ASN A 10 17.42 6.76 10.24
C ASN A 10 16.29 6.88 9.20
N ILE A 11 15.42 7.88 9.30
CA ILE A 11 14.28 8.02 8.38
C ILE A 11 14.52 9.17 7.39
N ASN A 12 15.03 10.31 7.84
CA ASN A 12 15.34 11.45 6.98
C ASN A 12 16.72 11.29 6.34
N ASN A 13 16.83 10.47 5.30
CA ASN A 13 18.10 10.15 4.67
C ASN A 13 17.96 9.92 3.16
N ILE A 14 19.06 10.15 2.45
CA ILE A 14 19.18 9.87 1.02
C ILE A 14 20.51 9.15 0.75
N PHE A 15 20.55 8.38 -0.32
CA PHE A 15 21.74 7.71 -0.81
C PHE A 15 22.13 8.36 -2.13
N ILE A 16 23.29 9.02 -2.13
CA ILE A 16 23.82 9.69 -3.31
C ILE A 16 24.87 8.78 -3.95
N PRO A 17 24.75 8.46 -5.24
CA PRO A 17 25.73 7.61 -5.91
C PRO A 17 27.05 8.33 -6.10
N ILE A 18 28.12 7.55 -6.14
CA ILE A 18 29.49 7.98 -6.44
C ILE A 18 29.59 8.47 -7.89
N THR A 19 28.68 8.06 -8.77
CA THR A 19 28.63 8.44 -10.19
C THR A 19 27.34 9.19 -10.54
N ASN A 20 27.39 10.09 -11.53
CA ASN A 20 26.20 10.84 -11.96
C ASN A 20 25.23 10.07 -12.85
N GLU A 21 25.64 8.93 -13.38
CA GLU A 21 24.80 8.08 -14.23
C GLU A 21 23.67 7.43 -13.42
N LEU A 22 23.94 7.19 -12.13
CA LEU A 22 22.99 6.59 -11.22
C LEU A 22 22.08 7.65 -10.57
N PRO A 23 20.82 7.27 -10.25
CA PRO A 23 19.90 8.15 -9.54
C PRO A 23 20.24 8.25 -8.05
N VAL A 24 19.88 9.36 -7.44
CA VAL A 24 19.81 9.45 -5.97
C VAL A 24 18.62 8.61 -5.52
N VAL A 25 18.80 7.79 -4.49
CA VAL A 25 17.74 6.91 -3.98
C VAL A 25 17.47 7.21 -2.51
N ARG A 26 16.27 6.91 -2.02
CA ARG A 26 15.93 7.10 -0.60
C ARG A 26 16.19 5.85 0.24
N ASN A 27 16.34 4.70 -0.42
CA ASN A 27 16.51 3.43 0.25
C ASN A 27 17.64 2.58 -0.35
N ILE A 28 18.36 1.86 0.51
CA ILE A 28 19.51 1.03 0.10
C ILE A 28 19.15 -0.12 -0.87
N ASP A 29 17.90 -0.60 -0.90
CA ASP A 29 17.51 -1.67 -1.86
C ASP A 29 16.94 -1.12 -3.18
N GLU A 30 16.78 0.20 -3.30
CA GLU A 30 16.55 0.83 -4.62
C GLU A 30 17.86 0.83 -5.44
N ILE A 31 18.99 0.62 -4.77
CA ILE A 31 20.29 0.43 -5.41
C ILE A 31 20.29 -0.93 -6.10
N LYS A 32 20.18 -0.91 -7.44
CA LYS A 32 20.31 -2.10 -8.29
C LYS A 32 21.76 -2.56 -8.46
N GLU A 33 22.70 -1.62 -8.31
CA GLU A 33 24.15 -1.82 -8.44
C GLU A 33 24.80 -2.24 -7.10
N ASN A 34 26.12 -2.34 -7.06
CA ASN A 34 26.84 -2.57 -5.81
C ASN A 34 26.63 -1.39 -4.84
N GLN A 35 26.19 -1.67 -3.60
CA GLN A 35 25.95 -0.69 -2.55
C GLN A 35 27.19 0.16 -2.20
N GLN A 36 28.38 -0.33 -2.51
CA GLN A 36 29.63 0.42 -2.37
C GLN A 36 29.68 1.69 -3.22
N PHE A 37 28.82 1.82 -4.24
CA PHE A 37 28.73 3.00 -5.09
C PHE A 37 27.85 4.11 -4.52
N TYR A 38 27.45 4.07 -3.25
CA TYR A 38 26.57 5.08 -2.67
C TYR A 38 27.05 5.55 -1.30
N PHE A 39 26.91 6.85 -1.08
CA PHE A 39 27.06 7.48 0.23
C PHE A 39 25.69 7.71 0.86
N LYS A 40 25.53 7.28 2.12
CA LYS A 40 24.33 7.57 2.92
C LYS A 40 24.48 8.94 3.58
N PHE A 41 23.55 9.84 3.29
CA PHE A 41 23.43 11.15 3.91
C PHE A 41 22.28 11.13 4.91
N ILE A 42 22.62 11.37 6.18
CA ILE A 42 21.65 11.58 7.25
C ILE A 42 21.37 13.08 7.31
N LEU A 43 20.11 13.46 7.12
CA LEU A 43 19.70 14.85 6.97
C LEU A 43 19.17 15.41 8.28
N ASP A 44 19.63 16.61 8.63
CA ASP A 44 19.08 17.40 9.73
C ASP A 44 17.61 17.76 9.43
N SER A 45 16.69 17.16 10.18
CA SER A 45 15.25 17.25 9.95
C SER A 45 14.66 18.65 10.16
N GLU A 46 15.41 19.56 10.78
CA GLU A 46 15.05 20.97 10.93
C GLU A 46 15.44 21.80 9.70
N LYS A 47 16.34 21.28 8.85
CA LYS A 47 16.89 22.01 7.69
C LYS A 47 16.46 21.43 6.36
N ALA A 48 16.34 20.11 6.25
CA ALA A 48 16.06 19.45 4.98
C ALA A 48 15.08 18.29 5.13
N ILE A 49 14.18 18.16 4.16
CA ILE A 49 13.30 17.02 3.97
C ILE A 49 13.90 16.12 2.89
N ASP A 50 14.05 14.84 3.18
CA ASP A 50 14.57 13.81 2.26
C ASP A 50 13.84 13.77 0.92
N SER A 51 12.50 13.83 0.89
CA SER A 51 11.71 13.87 -0.34
C SER A 51 12.08 15.07 -1.21
N PHE A 52 12.27 16.25 -0.62
CA PHE A 52 12.68 17.45 -1.37
C PHE A 52 14.05 17.26 -2.02
N LEU A 53 15.06 16.82 -1.25
CA LEU A 53 16.41 16.61 -1.79
C LEU A 53 16.45 15.47 -2.81
N TYR A 54 15.67 14.41 -2.60
CA TYR A 54 15.52 13.32 -3.57
C TYR A 54 15.02 13.84 -4.92
N TYR A 55 13.95 14.63 -4.93
CA TYR A 55 13.41 15.20 -6.17
C TYR A 55 14.37 16.23 -6.78
N LEU A 56 14.96 17.11 -5.97
CA LEU A 56 15.91 18.12 -6.43
C LEU A 56 17.11 17.46 -7.11
N LEU A 57 17.78 16.50 -6.47
CA LEU A 57 19.03 15.91 -6.95
C LEU A 57 18.85 14.96 -8.15
N ASN A 58 17.65 14.41 -8.34
CA ASN A 58 17.30 13.64 -9.53
C ASN A 58 16.83 14.48 -10.71
N SER A 59 16.45 15.75 -10.47
CA SER A 59 16.08 16.68 -11.53
C SER A 59 17.25 17.01 -12.48
N SER A 60 16.94 17.61 -13.63
CA SER A 60 17.97 18.07 -14.57
C SER A 60 18.92 19.10 -13.96
N LEU A 61 18.42 19.97 -13.07
CA LEU A 61 19.24 20.90 -12.29
C LEU A 61 20.09 20.17 -11.27
N GLY A 62 19.48 19.24 -10.52
CA GLY A 62 20.17 18.41 -9.53
C GLY A 62 21.32 17.62 -10.12
N ARG A 63 21.14 17.02 -11.30
CA ARG A 63 22.21 16.32 -12.01
C ARG A 63 23.38 17.25 -12.37
N LYS A 64 23.11 18.51 -12.73
CA LYS A 64 24.18 19.50 -12.95
C LYS A 64 24.90 19.88 -11.66
N ILE A 65 24.15 20.04 -10.56
CA ILE A 65 24.73 20.27 -9.22
C ILE A 65 25.62 19.10 -8.83
N ARG A 66 25.13 17.86 -8.99
CA ARG A 66 25.92 16.66 -8.72
C ARG A 66 27.17 16.60 -9.61
N ASN A 67 27.07 16.90 -10.90
CA ASN A 67 28.23 17.00 -11.79
C ASN A 67 29.28 18.00 -11.29
N TRP A 68 28.89 19.12 -10.68
CA TRP A 68 29.83 20.10 -10.13
C TRP A 68 30.56 19.58 -8.89
N TRP A 69 29.97 18.63 -8.16
CA TRP A 69 30.63 18.00 -7.02
C TRP A 69 31.79 17.07 -7.44
N HIS A 70 31.89 16.71 -8.72
CA HIS A 70 32.96 15.88 -9.29
C HIS A 70 34.16 16.70 -9.80
N ASP A 71 34.47 17.85 -9.20
CA ASP A 71 35.49 18.77 -9.71
C ASP A 71 36.89 18.10 -9.79
N GLY A 72 37.29 17.70 -11.00
CA GLY A 72 38.56 17.03 -11.31
C GLY A 72 38.38 15.93 -12.35
N PHE A 73 39.45 15.49 -13.02
CA PHE A 73 39.41 14.43 -14.05
C PHE A 73 38.93 13.03 -13.56
N GLY A 74 38.39 12.93 -12.33
CA GLY A 74 37.86 11.72 -11.74
C GLY A 74 36.38 11.48 -12.08
N VAL A 75 36.05 10.24 -12.42
CA VAL A 75 34.67 9.82 -12.74
C VAL A 75 33.83 9.61 -11.46
N GLU A 76 34.47 9.57 -10.29
CA GLU A 76 33.90 9.17 -9.01
C GLU A 76 33.95 10.29 -7.97
N LEU A 77 32.85 10.50 -7.23
CA LEU A 77 32.77 11.38 -6.06
C LEU A 77 33.59 10.81 -4.91
N ASP A 78 34.52 11.60 -4.37
CA ASP A 78 35.15 11.29 -3.10
C ASP A 78 34.39 11.91 -1.91
N LYS A 79 34.73 11.44 -0.71
CA LYS A 79 34.07 11.89 0.53
C LYS A 79 34.42 13.34 0.89
N GLU A 80 35.60 13.83 0.51
CA GLU A 80 36.05 15.19 0.84
C GLU A 80 35.34 16.22 -0.04
N CYS A 81 35.15 15.94 -1.33
CA CYS A 81 34.31 16.69 -2.24
C CYS A 81 32.90 16.84 -1.65
N LEU A 82 32.27 15.73 -1.26
CA LEU A 82 30.92 15.73 -0.69
C LEU A 82 30.77 16.54 0.61
N LEU A 83 31.79 16.55 1.47
CA LEU A 83 31.76 17.35 2.71
C LEU A 83 31.85 18.86 2.45
N ASN A 84 32.43 19.25 1.31
CA ASN A 84 32.60 20.64 0.90
C ASN A 84 31.56 21.09 -0.13
N CYS A 85 30.59 20.23 -0.47
CA CYS A 85 29.53 20.55 -1.42
C CYS A 85 28.56 21.57 -0.84
N GLU A 86 28.38 22.68 -1.55
CA GLU A 86 27.34 23.65 -1.23
C GLU A 86 26.10 23.36 -2.06
N ILE A 87 24.94 23.30 -1.40
CA ILE A 87 23.64 23.22 -2.04
C ILE A 87 22.69 24.19 -1.37
N PHE A 88 21.95 24.94 -2.19
CA PHE A 88 20.90 25.79 -1.68
C PHE A 88 19.71 24.93 -1.23
N ILE A 89 19.41 25.00 0.07
CA ILE A 89 18.24 24.35 0.66
C ILE A 89 17.29 25.47 1.12
N PRO A 90 16.09 25.58 0.51
CA PRO A 90 15.11 26.59 0.90
C PRO A 90 14.53 26.30 2.29
N SER A 91 13.70 27.20 2.81
CA SER A 91 13.06 26.99 4.11
C SER A 91 12.19 25.72 4.13
N ILE A 92 11.97 25.11 5.31
CA ILE A 92 11.12 23.92 5.44
C ILE A 92 9.71 24.17 4.86
N GLU A 93 9.17 25.37 5.02
CA GLU A 93 7.86 25.73 4.48
C GLU A 93 7.83 25.72 2.95
N GLU A 94 8.90 26.20 2.31
CA GLU A 94 9.04 26.15 0.85
C GLU A 94 9.28 24.73 0.35
N GLN A 95 10.04 23.91 1.09
CA GLN A 95 10.24 22.49 0.76
C GLN A 95 8.92 21.71 0.81
N ILE A 96 8.07 21.97 1.81
CA ILE A 96 6.73 21.36 1.91
C ILE A 96 5.88 21.75 0.69
N LYS A 97 5.82 23.05 0.35
CA LYS A 97 5.10 23.52 -0.85
C LYS A 97 5.63 22.86 -2.12
N PHE A 98 6.94 22.69 -2.23
CA PHE A 98 7.55 22.01 -3.37
C PHE A 98 7.08 20.56 -3.46
N ILE A 99 7.15 19.81 -2.35
CA ILE A 99 6.73 18.40 -2.31
C ILE A 99 5.24 18.28 -2.65
N GLU A 100 4.38 19.12 -2.06
CA GLU A 100 2.95 19.16 -2.38
C GLU A 100 2.70 19.36 -3.89
N ILE A 101 3.40 20.31 -4.52
CA ILE A 101 3.29 20.55 -5.97
C ILE A 101 3.82 19.34 -6.76
N GLN A 102 4.95 18.77 -6.37
CA GLN A 102 5.56 17.64 -7.05
C GLN A 102 4.67 16.39 -6.98
N SER A 103 4.08 16.09 -5.83
CA SER A 103 3.12 14.99 -5.68
C SER A 103 1.90 15.20 -6.57
N ARG A 104 1.41 16.45 -6.71
CA ARG A 104 0.33 16.77 -7.66
C ARG A 104 0.74 16.52 -9.10
N ILE A 105 1.96 16.90 -9.50
CA ILE A 105 2.49 16.62 -10.85
C ILE A 105 2.55 15.11 -11.10
N ASN A 106 3.15 14.36 -10.18
CA ASN A 106 3.26 12.90 -10.31
C ASN A 106 1.87 12.25 -10.43
N ASN A 107 0.92 12.65 -9.58
CA ASN A 107 -0.45 12.14 -9.63
C ASN A 107 -1.15 12.38 -10.99
N LEU A 108 -0.82 13.48 -11.68
CA LEU A 108 -1.34 13.76 -13.02
C LEU A 108 -0.64 12.91 -14.08
N SER A 109 0.68 12.79 -14.01
CA SER A 109 1.45 11.92 -14.91
C SER A 109 0.94 10.48 -14.87
N MET A 110 0.73 9.95 -13.65
CA MET A 110 0.17 8.63 -13.43
C MET A 110 -1.23 8.45 -14.03
N TYR A 111 -2.06 9.50 -14.00
CA TYR A 111 -3.39 9.45 -14.59
C TYR A 111 -3.36 9.48 -16.12
N LEU A 112 -2.36 10.14 -16.70
CA LEU A 112 -2.11 10.05 -18.14
C LEU A 112 -1.58 8.66 -18.53
N GLU A 113 -0.75 8.05 -17.68
CA GLU A 113 -0.28 6.68 -17.87
C GLU A 113 -1.41 5.65 -17.77
N SER A 114 -2.38 5.83 -16.87
CA SER A 114 -3.56 4.95 -16.79
C SER A 114 -4.40 5.01 -18.08
N PHE A 115 -4.59 6.19 -18.67
CA PHE A 115 -5.26 6.29 -19.98
C PHE A 115 -4.49 5.60 -21.10
N ASN A 116 -3.15 5.70 -21.09
CA ASN A 116 -2.33 4.95 -22.03
C ASN A 116 -2.53 3.44 -21.84
N TYR A 117 -2.55 2.97 -20.59
CA TYR A 117 -2.79 1.56 -20.28
C TYR A 117 -4.16 1.09 -20.78
N GLU A 118 -5.23 1.85 -20.50
CA GLU A 118 -6.59 1.57 -20.94
C GLU A 118 -6.74 1.56 -22.47
N LEU A 119 -6.04 2.45 -23.18
CA LEU A 119 -6.07 2.53 -24.65
C LEU A 119 -5.49 1.27 -25.29
N TRP A 120 -4.40 0.74 -24.74
CA TRP A 120 -3.72 -0.43 -25.27
C TRP A 120 -4.32 -1.76 -24.82
N ASN A 121 -5.13 -1.75 -23.75
CA ASN A 121 -5.98 -2.88 -23.38
C ASN A 121 -7.25 -2.88 -24.24
N LEU A 122 -7.19 -3.64 -25.34
CA LEU A 122 -8.15 -3.83 -26.46
C LEU A 122 -9.63 -4.14 -26.13
N LYS A 123 -10.10 -3.96 -24.88
CA LYS A 123 -11.45 -4.26 -24.41
C LYS A 123 -12.34 -3.01 -24.18
N ASN A 124 -11.83 -1.79 -24.36
CA ASN A 124 -12.56 -0.57 -24.00
C ASN A 124 -13.14 0.19 -25.21
N ASP A 125 -14.27 0.86 -24.98
CA ASP A 125 -14.87 1.83 -25.92
C ASP A 125 -14.04 3.12 -25.92
N TYR A 126 -13.31 3.36 -27.01
CA TYR A 126 -12.41 4.51 -27.16
C TYR A 126 -13.08 5.87 -26.95
N SER A 127 -14.40 5.95 -27.14
CA SER A 127 -15.17 7.19 -26.92
C SER A 127 -15.26 7.60 -25.44
N ILE A 128 -15.11 6.65 -24.51
CA ILE A 128 -15.08 6.91 -23.06
C ILE A 128 -13.72 7.50 -22.66
N ILE A 129 -12.64 6.96 -23.22
CA ILE A 129 -11.27 7.46 -23.00
C ILE A 129 -11.16 8.88 -23.56
N GLU A 130 -11.65 9.11 -24.77
CA GLU A 130 -11.66 10.43 -25.41
C GLU A 130 -12.42 11.48 -24.58
N LYS A 131 -13.64 11.17 -24.12
CA LYS A 131 -14.39 12.05 -23.22
C LYS A 131 -13.70 12.29 -21.88
N SER A 132 -12.99 11.30 -21.35
CA SER A 132 -12.26 11.44 -20.08
C SER A 132 -11.01 12.30 -20.23
N LEU A 133 -10.34 12.21 -21.38
CA LEU A 133 -9.24 13.09 -21.78
C LEU A 133 -9.73 14.53 -22.02
N GLU A 134 -10.88 14.73 -22.67
CA GLU A 134 -11.49 16.06 -22.86
C GLU A 134 -11.87 16.71 -21.53
N ASN A 135 -12.22 15.91 -20.53
CA ASN A 135 -12.57 16.33 -19.17
C ASN A 135 -11.40 16.24 -18.17
N LEU A 136 -10.14 16.22 -18.65
CA LEU A 136 -8.93 16.33 -17.83
C LEU A 136 -8.88 17.69 -17.11
N SER A 137 -9.73 17.83 -16.10
CA SER A 137 -9.60 18.84 -15.08
C SER A 137 -8.67 18.31 -14.00
N PHE A 138 -7.74 19.14 -13.56
CA PHE A 138 -6.71 18.85 -12.55
C PHE A 138 -7.24 18.31 -11.21
N LYS A 139 -8.56 18.27 -11.01
CA LYS A 139 -9.24 17.70 -9.83
C LYS A 139 -9.49 16.19 -9.93
N ASN A 140 -9.42 15.58 -11.11
CA ASN A 140 -9.99 14.25 -11.33
C ASN A 140 -9.01 13.07 -11.19
N SER A 141 -7.70 13.27 -11.03
CA SER A 141 -6.72 12.16 -11.07
C SER A 141 -6.70 11.30 -9.81
N LEU A 142 -6.70 11.90 -8.62
CA LEU A 142 -6.74 11.17 -7.35
C LEU A 142 -8.12 10.55 -7.15
N GLU A 143 -9.19 11.30 -7.40
CA GLU A 143 -10.56 10.82 -7.35
C GLU A 143 -10.78 9.63 -8.28
N SER A 144 -10.33 9.70 -9.53
CA SER A 144 -10.45 8.58 -10.46
C SER A 144 -9.67 7.35 -10.00
N TRP A 145 -8.50 7.53 -9.37
CA TRP A 145 -7.77 6.42 -8.79
C TRP A 145 -8.47 5.84 -7.56
N ILE A 146 -9.06 6.67 -6.70
CA ILE A 146 -9.90 6.22 -5.58
C ILE A 146 -11.06 5.37 -6.10
N GLU A 147 -11.73 5.80 -7.17
CA GLU A 147 -12.82 5.05 -7.80
C GLU A 147 -12.39 3.74 -8.46
N SER A 148 -11.10 3.56 -8.78
CA SER A 148 -10.57 2.28 -9.29
C SER A 148 -10.15 1.32 -8.18
N GLN A 149 -10.06 1.79 -6.92
CA GLN A 149 -9.66 0.95 -5.80
C GLN A 149 -10.81 0.07 -5.29
N PRO A 150 -10.50 -1.04 -4.60
CA PRO A 150 -11.52 -1.85 -3.96
C PRO A 150 -12.26 -1.08 -2.88
N TYR A 151 -13.57 -1.30 -2.77
CA TYR A 151 -14.47 -0.54 -1.89
C TYR A 151 -13.97 -0.37 -0.44
N PRO A 152 -13.41 -1.41 0.25
CA PRO A 152 -12.88 -1.24 1.60
C PRO A 152 -11.76 -0.22 1.75
N LEU A 153 -10.96 -0.01 0.69
CA LEU A 153 -9.85 0.95 0.67
C LEU A 153 -10.29 2.31 0.11
N ALA A 154 -11.08 2.28 -0.97
CA ALA A 154 -11.61 3.46 -1.63
C ALA A 154 -12.40 4.36 -0.66
N THR A 155 -13.24 3.77 0.20
CA THR A 155 -14.03 4.51 1.20
C THR A 155 -13.16 5.24 2.24
N ILE A 156 -12.03 4.67 2.65
CA ILE A 156 -11.09 5.31 3.58
C ILE A 156 -10.40 6.50 2.89
N LEU A 157 -9.92 6.30 1.67
CA LEU A 157 -9.31 7.37 0.87
C LEU A 157 -10.30 8.49 0.55
N TRP A 158 -11.55 8.14 0.28
CA TRP A 158 -12.63 9.10 0.05
C TRP A 158 -12.90 9.96 1.26
N THR A 159 -12.89 9.36 2.46
CA THR A 159 -13.04 10.10 3.72
C THR A 159 -11.91 11.12 3.87
N TYR A 160 -10.67 10.73 3.62
CA TYR A 160 -9.53 11.65 3.56
C TYR A 160 -9.70 12.76 2.50
N TYR A 161 -10.10 12.40 1.28
CA TYR A 161 -10.20 13.30 0.13
C TYR A 161 -11.32 14.33 0.29
N SER A 162 -12.46 13.92 0.87
CA SER A 162 -13.65 14.75 1.06
C SER A 162 -13.52 15.79 2.19
N LEU A 163 -12.55 15.64 3.09
CA LEU A 163 -12.24 16.64 4.11
C LEU A 163 -11.80 17.96 3.44
N SER A 164 -12.71 18.94 3.49
CA SER A 164 -12.50 20.31 3.01
C SER A 164 -11.54 21.07 3.94
N ASN A 165 -11.01 22.23 3.52
CA ASN A 165 -10.16 23.11 4.35
C ASN A 165 -9.04 22.38 5.11
N ILE A 166 -7.91 22.13 4.44
CA ILE A 166 -6.76 21.40 4.99
C ILE A 166 -6.37 21.92 6.39
N ASP A 167 -6.40 23.24 6.58
CA ASP A 167 -5.95 23.92 7.79
C ASP A 167 -6.77 23.55 9.03
N GLU A 168 -8.07 23.32 8.84
CA GLU A 168 -9.01 22.99 9.92
C GLU A 168 -9.00 21.49 10.23
N ASN A 169 -8.82 20.66 9.19
CA ASN A 169 -8.98 19.20 9.28
C ASN A 169 -7.66 18.42 9.16
N ILE A 170 -6.53 19.08 9.38
CA ILE A 170 -5.21 18.48 9.14
C ILE A 170 -4.94 17.23 9.98
N GLY A 171 -5.40 17.24 11.24
CA GLY A 171 -5.27 16.11 12.15
C GLY A 171 -6.10 14.91 11.70
N GLU A 172 -7.32 15.16 11.24
CA GLU A 172 -8.22 14.12 10.72
C GLU A 172 -7.68 13.54 9.42
N LYS A 173 -7.19 14.39 8.49
CA LYS A 173 -6.53 13.93 7.26
C LYS A 173 -5.34 13.02 7.54
N LEU A 174 -4.49 13.42 8.48
CA LEU A 174 -3.36 12.61 8.95
C LEU A 174 -3.81 11.25 9.48
N GLU A 175 -4.85 11.22 10.30
CA GLU A 175 -5.38 9.99 10.87
C GLU A 175 -5.98 9.08 9.80
N HIS A 176 -6.76 9.61 8.86
CA HIS A 176 -7.31 8.82 7.76
C HIS A 176 -6.25 8.24 6.84
N LEU A 177 -5.18 8.98 6.53
CA LEU A 177 -4.06 8.40 5.74
C LEU A 177 -3.33 7.30 6.51
N LEU A 178 -3.08 7.46 7.81
CA LEU A 178 -2.49 6.40 8.63
C LEU A 178 -3.39 5.16 8.69
N ASN A 179 -4.69 5.35 8.87
CA ASN A 179 -5.70 4.28 8.86
C ASN A 179 -5.75 3.59 7.49
N PHE A 180 -5.63 4.35 6.39
CA PHE A 180 -5.55 3.79 5.05
C PHE A 180 -4.34 2.88 4.88
N PHE A 181 -3.13 3.28 5.31
CA PHE A 181 -1.94 2.42 5.20
C PHE A 181 -2.03 1.17 6.08
N GLU A 182 -2.63 1.27 7.26
CA GLU A 182 -2.90 0.11 8.14
C GLU A 182 -3.89 -0.86 7.48
N ALA A 183 -5.03 -0.34 7.00
CA ALA A 183 -6.05 -1.10 6.28
C ALA A 183 -5.53 -1.72 4.96
N PHE A 184 -4.70 -0.99 4.21
CA PHE A 184 -4.05 -1.48 2.99
C PHE A 184 -3.15 -2.66 3.30
N THR A 185 -2.41 -2.62 4.41
CA THR A 185 -1.52 -3.73 4.80
C THR A 185 -2.33 -4.95 5.24
N GLU A 186 -3.39 -4.75 6.03
CA GLU A 186 -4.32 -5.81 6.40
C GLU A 186 -5.00 -6.42 5.17
N PHE A 187 -5.32 -5.60 4.17
CA PHE A 187 -5.85 -6.03 2.89
C PHE A 187 -4.89 -6.93 2.12
N LEU A 188 -3.61 -6.56 2.01
CA LEU A 188 -2.58 -7.42 1.40
C LEU A 188 -2.43 -8.77 2.12
N VAL A 189 -2.42 -8.74 3.47
CA VAL A 189 -2.37 -9.96 4.28
C VAL A 189 -3.59 -10.83 4.02
N THR A 190 -4.78 -10.22 3.99
CA THR A 190 -6.03 -10.93 3.74
C THR A 190 -5.99 -11.62 2.39
N ILE A 191 -5.59 -10.93 1.31
CA ILE A 191 -5.43 -11.55 -0.01
C ILE A 191 -4.47 -12.73 0.07
N MET A 192 -3.24 -12.50 0.52
CA MET A 192 -2.19 -13.52 0.47
C MET A 192 -2.56 -14.74 1.32
N LEU A 193 -3.01 -14.52 2.55
CA LEU A 193 -3.34 -15.61 3.47
C LEU A 193 -4.58 -16.39 3.02
N SER A 194 -5.59 -15.70 2.45
CA SER A 194 -6.76 -16.37 1.87
C SER A 194 -6.39 -17.27 0.70
N SER A 195 -5.48 -16.82 -0.17
CA SER A 195 -4.96 -17.65 -1.27
C SER A 195 -4.23 -18.87 -0.73
N PHE A 196 -3.32 -18.69 0.24
CA PHE A 196 -2.59 -19.80 0.85
C PHE A 196 -3.51 -20.79 1.58
N ALA A 197 -4.55 -20.31 2.26
CA ALA A 197 -5.47 -21.14 3.04
C ALA A 197 -6.29 -22.12 2.19
N LYS A 198 -6.31 -21.96 0.86
CA LYS A 198 -6.96 -22.91 -0.06
C LYS A 198 -6.29 -24.28 -0.09
N ASP A 199 -5.02 -24.35 0.26
CA ASP A 199 -4.27 -25.59 0.40
C ASP A 199 -3.43 -25.53 1.68
N LEU A 200 -4.01 -26.06 2.77
CA LEU A 200 -3.39 -26.02 4.10
C LEU A 200 -2.10 -26.83 4.17
N GLU A 201 -2.02 -27.96 3.46
CA GLU A 201 -0.83 -28.81 3.44
C GLU A 201 0.33 -28.05 2.78
N PHE A 202 0.08 -27.48 1.60
CA PHE A 202 1.04 -26.62 0.91
C PHE A 202 1.45 -25.42 1.76
N PHE A 203 0.49 -24.73 2.39
CA PHE A 203 0.78 -23.57 3.24
C PHE A 203 1.66 -23.92 4.44
N VAL A 204 1.38 -25.03 5.12
CA VAL A 204 2.16 -25.49 6.28
C VAL A 204 3.57 -25.88 5.86
N GLU A 205 3.72 -26.65 4.78
CA GLU A 205 5.01 -27.14 4.30
C GLU A 205 5.90 -25.98 3.84
N GLU A 206 5.37 -25.10 3.00
CA GLU A 206 6.16 -24.12 2.27
C GLU A 206 6.22 -22.74 2.93
N CYS A 207 5.17 -22.29 3.60
CA CYS A 207 5.08 -20.90 4.05
C CYS A 207 5.27 -20.77 5.57
N ARG A 208 4.60 -21.64 6.34
CA ARG A 208 4.57 -21.58 7.81
C ARG A 208 5.91 -21.92 8.47
N ASN A 209 6.71 -22.81 7.89
CA ASN A 209 7.98 -23.26 8.46
C ASN A 209 9.11 -22.20 8.48
N LEU A 210 8.88 -21.01 7.91
CA LEU A 210 9.92 -20.01 7.67
C LEU A 210 10.15 -18.98 8.81
N LYS A 211 9.45 -19.03 9.96
CA LYS A 211 9.70 -18.09 11.08
C LYS A 211 9.45 -18.64 12.50
N LYS A 212 10.11 -18.00 13.48
CA LYS A 212 10.01 -18.24 14.94
C LYS A 212 8.67 -17.71 15.53
N PRO A 213 8.18 -18.29 16.64
CA PRO A 213 6.83 -18.06 17.17
C PRO A 213 6.62 -16.62 17.67
N TYR A 214 5.50 -16.03 17.26
CA TYR A 214 4.97 -14.77 17.79
C TYR A 214 3.45 -14.90 18.06
N GLU A 215 3.04 -16.03 18.63
CA GLU A 215 1.63 -16.43 18.81
C GLU A 215 0.77 -15.37 19.52
N LYS A 216 1.31 -14.65 20.52
CA LYS A 216 0.54 -13.64 21.27
C LYS A 216 0.26 -12.33 20.53
N TYR A 217 0.90 -12.07 19.39
CA TYR A 217 0.74 -10.80 18.67
C TYR A 217 -0.48 -10.77 17.76
N PHE A 218 -1.00 -11.93 17.36
CA PHE A 218 -2.12 -12.01 16.40
C PHE A 218 -3.49 -11.81 17.04
N GLN A 219 -3.59 -11.93 18.37
CA GLN A 219 -4.83 -11.62 19.09
C GLN A 219 -5.05 -10.11 19.25
N LYS A 220 -4.00 -9.31 19.15
CA LYS A 220 -4.05 -7.84 19.22
C LYS A 220 -3.13 -7.25 18.15
N PRO A 221 -3.42 -7.50 16.86
CA PRO A 221 -2.57 -7.03 15.79
C PRO A 221 -2.49 -5.51 15.83
N THR A 222 -1.30 -5.01 15.56
CA THR A 222 -1.04 -3.59 15.31
C THR A 222 -0.64 -3.43 13.85
N PHE A 223 -0.57 -2.20 13.36
CA PHE A 223 0.06 -1.92 12.08
C PHE A 223 1.41 -2.64 11.87
N ASP A 224 2.27 -2.70 12.89
CA ASP A 224 3.54 -3.44 12.84
C ASP A 224 3.33 -4.95 12.66
N THR A 225 2.34 -5.51 13.35
CA THR A 225 1.98 -6.93 13.22
C THR A 225 1.56 -7.25 11.79
N TRP A 226 0.71 -6.43 11.18
CA TRP A 226 0.26 -6.62 9.80
C TRP A 226 1.41 -6.52 8.80
N ILE A 227 2.30 -5.52 8.94
CA ILE A 227 3.49 -5.40 8.08
C ILE A 227 4.37 -6.65 8.19
N ASN A 228 4.62 -7.13 9.41
CA ASN A 228 5.45 -8.31 9.64
C ASN A 228 4.87 -9.58 9.01
N ILE A 229 3.55 -9.75 9.02
CA ILE A 229 2.85 -10.86 8.35
C ILE A 229 2.98 -10.70 6.83
N ALA A 230 2.67 -9.51 6.31
CA ALA A 230 2.69 -9.25 4.88
C ALA A 230 4.10 -9.46 4.28
N GLU A 231 5.14 -8.99 4.96
CA GLU A 231 6.53 -9.25 4.57
C GLU A 231 6.88 -10.73 4.59
N TRP A 232 6.38 -11.48 5.57
CA TRP A 232 6.64 -12.92 5.67
C TRP A 232 5.99 -13.68 4.51
N LEU A 233 4.71 -13.42 4.22
CA LEU A 233 4.00 -14.01 3.09
C LEU A 233 4.71 -13.63 1.77
N SER A 234 5.08 -12.36 1.63
CA SER A 234 5.83 -11.86 0.47
C SER A 234 7.22 -12.51 0.31
N LYS A 235 7.94 -12.77 1.42
CA LYS A 235 9.21 -13.53 1.40
C LYS A 235 9.00 -14.96 0.92
N SER A 236 7.89 -15.59 1.33
CA SER A 236 7.52 -16.94 0.89
C SER A 236 7.21 -16.97 -0.61
N LEU A 237 6.43 -16.01 -1.12
CA LEU A 237 6.15 -15.86 -2.55
C LEU A 237 7.45 -15.74 -3.38
N ARG A 238 8.38 -14.85 -2.97
CA ARG A 238 9.66 -14.66 -3.68
C ARG A 238 10.53 -15.91 -3.69
N ARG A 239 10.54 -16.69 -2.59
CA ARG A 239 11.25 -17.97 -2.55
C ARG A 239 10.64 -18.94 -3.55
N LEU A 240 9.32 -19.11 -3.50
CA LEU A 240 8.58 -20.04 -4.34
C LEU A 240 8.64 -19.67 -5.82
N LYS A 241 8.79 -18.40 -6.20
CA LYS A 241 9.00 -17.97 -7.61
C LYS A 241 10.22 -18.65 -8.26
N ASN A 242 11.23 -19.01 -7.47
CA ASN A 242 12.42 -19.70 -7.98
C ASN A 242 12.23 -21.23 -8.13
N GLU A 243 11.14 -21.78 -7.61
CA GLU A 243 10.81 -23.21 -7.61
C GLU A 243 9.66 -23.47 -8.60
N LYS A 244 9.96 -23.62 -9.91
CA LYS A 244 8.97 -23.60 -11.01
C LYS A 244 7.70 -24.44 -10.78
N GLU A 245 7.85 -25.66 -10.27
CA GLU A 245 6.72 -26.56 -10.01
C GLU A 245 5.81 -26.00 -8.90
N LYS A 246 6.40 -25.62 -7.77
CA LYS A 246 5.66 -25.02 -6.64
C LYS A 246 5.09 -23.65 -6.97
N TRP A 247 5.78 -22.88 -7.82
CA TRP A 247 5.25 -21.62 -8.34
C TRP A 247 3.96 -21.83 -9.12
N GLY A 248 3.89 -22.84 -9.98
CA GLY A 248 2.66 -23.17 -10.72
C GLY A 248 1.48 -23.50 -9.81
N ILE A 249 1.71 -24.28 -8.74
CA ILE A 249 0.70 -24.59 -7.72
C ILE A 249 0.24 -23.30 -7.05
N LEU A 250 1.19 -22.49 -6.56
CA LEU A 250 0.94 -21.23 -5.87
C LEU A 250 0.13 -20.24 -6.73
N VAL A 251 0.48 -20.07 -8.00
CA VAL A 251 -0.27 -19.23 -8.96
C VAL A 251 -1.72 -19.71 -9.06
N GLY A 252 -1.95 -21.02 -9.08
CA GLY A 252 -3.28 -21.63 -9.06
C GLY A 252 -4.07 -21.32 -7.78
N LEU A 253 -3.41 -21.34 -6.62
CA LEU A 253 -4.04 -20.96 -5.34
C LEU A 253 -4.53 -19.51 -5.36
N PHE A 254 -3.73 -18.62 -5.94
CA PHE A 254 -4.04 -17.20 -6.14
C PHE A 254 -5.08 -16.92 -7.26
N GLY A 255 -5.68 -17.95 -7.86
CA GLY A 255 -6.70 -17.73 -8.89
C GLY A 255 -6.14 -17.48 -10.28
N ASN A 256 -4.89 -17.87 -10.54
CA ASN A 256 -4.15 -17.62 -11.79
C ASN A 256 -4.14 -16.12 -12.17
N PRO A 257 -3.62 -15.25 -11.29
CA PRO A 257 -3.51 -13.83 -11.60
C PRO A 257 -2.46 -13.58 -12.68
N ASP A 258 -2.43 -12.36 -13.22
CA ASP A 258 -1.32 -11.94 -14.06
C ASP A 258 -0.01 -11.83 -13.26
N GLU A 259 1.13 -11.84 -13.96
CA GLU A 259 2.44 -11.78 -13.30
C GLU A 259 2.63 -10.45 -12.55
N GLU A 260 2.12 -9.36 -13.12
CA GLU A 260 2.18 -8.00 -12.57
C GLU A 260 1.58 -7.93 -11.15
N PHE A 261 0.43 -8.58 -10.94
CA PHE A 261 -0.20 -8.66 -9.63
C PHE A 261 0.67 -9.36 -8.58
N LEU A 262 1.22 -10.53 -8.92
CA LEU A 262 2.09 -11.25 -7.99
C LEU A 262 3.36 -10.46 -7.70
N GLU A 263 3.89 -9.75 -8.71
CA GLU A 263 5.05 -8.87 -8.54
C GLU A 263 4.81 -7.76 -7.52
N ILE A 264 3.62 -7.17 -7.48
CA ILE A 264 3.24 -6.19 -6.44
C ILE A 264 3.29 -6.81 -5.04
N LEU A 265 2.70 -8.00 -4.86
CA LEU A 265 2.73 -8.71 -3.57
C LEU A 265 4.17 -9.05 -3.13
N MET A 266 5.10 -9.14 -4.09
CA MET A 266 6.51 -9.43 -3.87
C MET A 266 7.42 -8.18 -3.83
N LYS A 267 6.88 -6.98 -4.07
CA LYS A 267 7.68 -5.77 -4.28
C LYS A 267 8.32 -5.30 -2.97
N LYS A 268 9.65 -5.28 -2.90
CA LYS A 268 10.37 -4.87 -1.68
C LYS A 268 10.15 -3.39 -1.34
N SER A 269 10.03 -2.51 -2.34
CA SER A 269 9.79 -1.08 -2.15
C SER A 269 8.48 -0.81 -1.41
N LEU A 270 7.44 -1.58 -1.71
CA LEU A 270 6.14 -1.51 -1.06
C LEU A 270 6.23 -1.70 0.47
N PHE A 271 6.87 -2.78 0.91
CA PHE A 271 7.00 -3.04 2.35
C PHE A 271 7.88 -2.01 3.06
N LYS A 272 8.88 -1.45 2.38
CA LYS A 272 9.67 -0.35 2.94
C LYS A 272 8.85 0.91 3.14
N LEU A 273 8.04 1.27 2.15
CA LEU A 273 7.11 2.38 2.26
C LEU A 273 6.19 2.20 3.46
N LEU A 274 5.61 1.00 3.63
CA LEU A 274 4.78 0.68 4.79
C LEU A 274 5.55 0.78 6.12
N ASN A 275 6.79 0.28 6.18
CA ASN A 275 7.66 0.43 7.35
C ASN A 275 7.95 1.91 7.67
N SER A 276 8.23 2.75 6.66
CA SER A 276 8.43 4.20 6.85
C SER A 276 7.19 4.88 7.41
N VAL A 277 6.00 4.56 6.90
CA VAL A 277 4.73 5.09 7.43
C VAL A 277 4.47 4.60 8.86
N ARG A 278 4.77 3.34 9.17
CA ARG A 278 4.71 2.83 10.55
C ARG A 278 5.65 3.62 11.47
N ASP A 279 6.85 3.90 11.03
CA ASP A 279 7.84 4.62 11.82
C ASP A 279 7.41 6.07 12.04
N TYR A 280 6.84 6.73 11.02
CA TYR A 280 6.16 8.02 11.16
C TYR A 280 5.07 7.98 12.23
N ARG A 281 4.14 7.03 12.14
CA ARG A 281 3.06 6.86 13.13
C ARG A 281 3.60 6.71 14.54
N ASN A 282 4.60 5.86 14.74
CA ASN A 282 5.18 5.58 16.05
C ASN A 282 5.86 6.82 16.65
N ILE A 283 6.57 7.60 15.82
CA ILE A 283 7.21 8.84 16.26
C ILE A 283 6.15 9.89 16.62
N TRP A 284 5.15 10.09 15.75
CA TRP A 284 4.16 11.15 15.93
C TRP A 284 3.14 10.86 17.03
N LYS A 285 2.68 9.61 17.17
CA LYS A 285 1.73 9.20 18.23
C LYS A 285 2.42 8.89 19.56
N GLY A 286 3.69 8.47 19.55
CA GLY A 286 4.43 8.06 20.76
C GLY A 286 4.98 9.23 21.59
N HIS A 287 5.07 10.43 21.01
CA HIS A 287 5.76 11.56 21.63
C HIS A 287 5.03 12.88 21.36
N THR A 288 4.01 13.20 22.16
CA THR A 288 3.68 14.57 22.64
C THR A 288 2.37 14.56 23.43
N GLY A 289 2.38 15.10 24.65
CA GLY A 289 1.16 15.39 25.42
C GLY A 289 0.47 16.69 25.01
N ILE A 290 1.01 17.41 24.02
CA ILE A 290 0.55 18.70 23.51
C ILE A 290 0.32 18.55 22.00
N LYS A 291 -0.80 19.08 21.49
CA LYS A 291 -1.08 19.07 20.04
C LYS A 291 0.09 19.75 19.29
N PRO A 292 0.69 19.09 18.27
CA PRO A 292 1.77 19.68 17.50
C PRO A 292 1.35 21.01 16.84
N HIS A 293 2.32 21.91 16.64
CA HIS A 293 2.09 23.16 15.91
C HIS A 293 1.56 22.89 14.48
N PRO A 294 0.67 23.71 13.91
CA PRO A 294 0.11 23.50 12.57
C PRO A 294 1.15 23.23 11.47
N THR A 295 2.31 23.89 11.50
CA THR A 295 3.42 23.66 10.56
C THR A 295 3.95 22.22 10.61
N ILE A 296 4.03 21.64 11.80
CA ILE A 296 4.47 20.24 11.98
C ILE A 296 3.40 19.29 11.43
N LEU A 297 2.12 19.59 11.67
CA LEU A 297 1.02 18.79 11.12
C LEU A 297 1.01 18.83 9.58
N ARG A 298 1.28 19.99 8.97
CA ARG A 298 1.45 20.12 7.50
C ARG A 298 2.63 19.32 6.98
N LYS A 299 3.78 19.40 7.64
CA LYS A 299 4.95 18.59 7.29
C LYS A 299 4.60 17.10 7.31
N ASN A 300 3.97 16.64 8.39
CA ASN A 300 3.57 15.25 8.55
C ASN A 300 2.56 14.83 7.47
N LEU A 301 1.59 15.70 7.15
CA LEU A 301 0.59 15.40 6.13
C LEU A 301 1.24 15.27 4.75
N SER A 302 2.11 16.21 4.39
CA SER A 302 2.86 16.17 3.14
C SER A 302 3.72 14.91 3.00
N LEU A 303 4.33 14.42 4.11
CA LEU A 303 5.06 13.15 4.11
C LEU A 303 4.17 11.93 3.87
N LEU A 304 2.93 11.93 4.40
CA LEU A 304 1.97 10.86 4.13
C LEU A 304 1.41 10.94 2.71
N GLU A 305 1.15 12.13 2.19
CA GLU A 305 0.70 12.35 0.81
C GLU A 305 1.77 11.92 -0.20
N ASP A 306 3.05 12.22 0.05
CA ASP A 306 4.18 11.70 -0.74
C ASP A 306 4.27 10.17 -0.66
N SER A 307 3.99 9.59 0.51
CA SER A 307 3.91 8.14 0.66
C SER A 307 2.71 7.55 -0.09
N LEU A 308 1.59 8.26 -0.18
CA LEU A 308 0.41 7.82 -0.92
C LEU A 308 0.68 7.86 -2.44
N THR A 309 1.31 8.93 -2.93
CA THR A 309 1.73 9.03 -4.33
C THR A 309 2.72 7.93 -4.70
N ARG A 310 3.75 7.68 -3.87
CA ARG A 310 4.66 6.55 -4.09
C ARG A 310 3.97 5.19 -4.05
N LEU A 311 3.02 5.00 -3.14
CA LEU A 311 2.24 3.77 -3.09
C LEU A 311 1.53 3.58 -4.42
N ARG A 312 0.85 4.63 -4.90
CA ARG A 312 0.18 4.65 -6.20
C ARG A 312 1.15 4.26 -7.32
N GLU A 313 2.33 4.90 -7.40
CA GLU A 313 3.39 4.55 -8.36
C GLU A 313 3.80 3.07 -8.25
N ASP A 314 3.84 2.54 -7.03
CA ASP A 314 4.27 1.17 -6.79
C ASP A 314 3.24 0.11 -7.21
N ILE A 315 1.96 0.40 -7.05
CA ILE A 315 0.84 -0.51 -7.33
C ILE A 315 0.17 -0.29 -8.70
N GLY A 316 0.39 0.87 -9.32
CA GLY A 316 -0.29 1.29 -10.54
C GLY A 316 -1.82 1.12 -10.47
N ASP A 317 -2.38 0.63 -11.58
CA ASP A 317 -3.78 0.19 -11.67
C ASP A 317 -3.92 -1.32 -11.51
N SER A 318 -2.86 -2.05 -11.14
CA SER A 318 -2.94 -3.51 -11.10
C SER A 318 -3.89 -4.00 -10.00
N LEU A 319 -4.18 -3.17 -8.98
CA LEU A 319 -5.22 -3.48 -8.00
C LEU A 319 -6.64 -3.40 -8.57
N SER A 320 -6.88 -2.62 -9.64
CA SER A 320 -8.21 -2.56 -10.27
C SER A 320 -8.53 -3.83 -11.07
N LYS A 321 -7.52 -4.66 -11.36
CA LYS A 321 -7.66 -5.94 -12.08
C LYS A 321 -8.13 -7.10 -11.22
N PHE A 322 -8.07 -6.96 -9.90
CA PHE A 322 -8.75 -7.91 -9.02
C PHE A 322 -10.08 -7.31 -8.59
N LEU A 323 -11.08 -8.18 -8.57
CA LEU A 323 -12.41 -7.78 -8.20
C LEU A 323 -12.80 -8.45 -6.88
N ILE A 324 -13.07 -7.63 -5.88
CA ILE A 324 -13.77 -8.10 -4.68
C ILE A 324 -15.27 -8.15 -4.99
N VAL A 325 -15.89 -9.29 -4.69
CA VAL A 325 -17.33 -9.46 -4.86
C VAL A 325 -18.00 -9.98 -3.60
N LYS A 326 -19.29 -9.65 -3.43
CA LYS A 326 -20.17 -10.26 -2.44
C LYS A 326 -21.32 -11.01 -3.13
N PRO A 327 -21.52 -12.31 -2.89
CA PRO A 327 -22.63 -13.05 -3.48
C PRO A 327 -23.99 -12.56 -2.99
N ILE A 328 -24.95 -12.50 -3.92
CA ILE A 328 -26.34 -12.11 -3.66
C ILE A 328 -27.24 -13.35 -3.72
N ASN A 329 -27.16 -14.09 -4.84
CA ASN A 329 -27.88 -15.32 -5.03
C ASN A 329 -27.15 -16.22 -6.04
N MET A 330 -27.54 -17.49 -6.04
CA MET A 330 -26.92 -18.52 -6.85
C MET A 330 -28.00 -19.38 -7.51
N LYS A 331 -27.74 -19.77 -8.76
CA LYS A 331 -28.50 -20.77 -9.51
C LYS A 331 -27.53 -21.82 -10.04
N VAL A 332 -27.99 -23.05 -10.11
CA VAL A 332 -27.18 -24.17 -10.63
C VAL A 332 -27.78 -24.65 -11.92
N THR A 333 -26.98 -24.59 -12.98
CA THR A 333 -27.37 -25.05 -14.33
C THR A 333 -26.30 -26.00 -14.83
N GLN A 334 -26.65 -27.27 -15.04
CA GLN A 334 -25.75 -28.31 -15.59
C GLN A 334 -24.40 -28.44 -14.83
N GLY A 335 -24.41 -28.28 -13.51
CA GLY A 335 -23.20 -28.36 -12.67
C GLY A 335 -22.32 -27.11 -12.68
N VAL A 336 -22.73 -26.05 -13.38
CA VAL A 336 -22.13 -24.71 -13.31
C VAL A 336 -22.96 -23.84 -12.38
N TYR A 337 -22.29 -23.15 -11.47
CA TYR A 337 -22.92 -22.17 -10.59
C TYR A 337 -22.94 -20.83 -11.29
N GLN A 338 -24.13 -20.30 -11.52
CA GLN A 338 -24.37 -18.94 -11.99
C GLN A 338 -24.70 -18.09 -10.77
N ILE A 339 -23.82 -17.16 -10.43
CA ILE A 339 -23.89 -16.41 -9.17
C ILE A 339 -24.02 -14.94 -9.53
N ARG A 340 -25.04 -14.30 -8.97
CA ARG A 340 -25.15 -12.84 -9.01
C ARG A 340 -24.37 -12.27 -7.83
N VAL A 341 -23.54 -11.28 -8.11
CA VAL A 341 -22.65 -10.70 -7.11
C VAL A 341 -22.65 -9.17 -7.17
N ASP A 342 -22.48 -8.52 -6.01
CA ASP A 342 -22.15 -7.10 -5.90
C ASP A 342 -20.67 -6.90 -6.25
N LYS A 343 -20.37 -6.03 -7.22
CA LYS A 343 -19.01 -5.59 -7.58
C LYS A 343 -18.53 -4.52 -6.59
N LEU A 344 -17.59 -4.85 -5.70
CA LEU A 344 -17.14 -3.96 -4.62
C LEU A 344 -15.94 -3.09 -5.03
N ILE A 345 -16.19 -2.11 -5.90
CA ILE A 345 -15.17 -1.16 -6.42
C ILE A 345 -15.62 0.29 -6.22
N GLY A 346 -14.65 1.18 -6.02
CA GLY A 346 -14.85 2.62 -5.88
C GLY A 346 -15.56 3.00 -4.59
N THR A 347 -16.20 4.16 -4.58
CA THR A 347 -16.85 4.71 -3.37
C THR A 347 -18.36 4.64 -3.42
N ARG A 348 -18.91 4.34 -4.60
CA ARG A 348 -20.33 4.50 -4.90
C ARG A 348 -21.17 3.33 -4.40
N PHE A 349 -22.39 3.67 -3.99
CA PHE A 349 -23.48 2.76 -3.68
C PHE A 349 -24.76 3.26 -4.40
N PRO A 350 -25.63 2.38 -4.93
CA PRO A 350 -25.57 0.90 -4.93
C PRO A 350 -24.43 0.32 -5.76
N PHE A 351 -23.96 -0.88 -5.39
CA PHE A 351 -22.94 -1.60 -6.14
C PHE A 351 -23.49 -2.08 -7.48
N GLN A 352 -22.60 -2.17 -8.47
CA GLN A 352 -22.96 -2.79 -9.75
C GLN A 352 -23.14 -4.29 -9.53
N GLU A 353 -24.32 -4.82 -9.83
CA GLU A 353 -24.55 -6.25 -9.88
C GLU A 353 -24.02 -6.83 -11.20
N ILE A 354 -23.24 -7.91 -11.11
CA ILE A 354 -22.80 -8.68 -12.28
C ILE A 354 -23.15 -10.16 -12.09
N GLU A 355 -23.29 -10.88 -13.19
CA GLU A 355 -23.40 -12.34 -13.16
C GLU A 355 -22.04 -12.95 -13.48
N ILE A 356 -21.61 -13.88 -12.64
CA ILE A 356 -20.39 -14.66 -12.81
C ILE A 356 -20.73 -16.13 -12.86
N GLU A 357 -19.85 -16.91 -13.47
CA GLU A 357 -19.92 -18.35 -13.39
C GLU A 357 -18.77 -18.88 -12.55
N THR A 358 -19.01 -19.92 -11.75
CA THR A 358 -17.97 -20.58 -10.94
C THR A 358 -18.10 -22.10 -11.03
N ARG A 359 -17.08 -22.83 -10.54
CA ARG A 359 -17.13 -24.30 -10.40
C ARG A 359 -17.48 -24.75 -8.98
N SER A 360 -17.53 -23.81 -8.04
CA SER A 360 -17.83 -24.01 -6.63
C SER A 360 -18.87 -22.99 -6.18
N PRO A 361 -19.75 -23.35 -5.23
CA PRO A 361 -20.71 -22.40 -4.66
C PRO A 361 -19.98 -21.27 -3.91
N MET A 362 -20.68 -20.17 -3.66
CA MET A 362 -20.19 -19.03 -2.87
C MET A 362 -21.26 -18.64 -1.86
N GLU A 363 -20.87 -18.46 -0.60
CA GLU A 363 -21.76 -18.09 0.49
C GLU A 363 -21.98 -16.56 0.53
N THR A 364 -23.21 -16.13 0.79
CA THR A 364 -23.60 -14.71 0.76
C THR A 364 -22.96 -13.87 1.87
N GLU A 365 -22.51 -14.53 2.95
CA GLU A 365 -21.88 -13.89 4.10
C GLU A 365 -20.39 -13.61 3.91
N HIS A 366 -19.77 -14.16 2.85
CA HIS A 366 -18.34 -14.06 2.61
C HIS A 366 -18.02 -13.11 1.44
N LEU A 367 -16.82 -12.54 1.49
CA LEU A 367 -16.23 -11.79 0.38
C LEU A 367 -15.37 -12.73 -0.43
N TYR A 368 -15.30 -12.49 -1.74
CA TYR A 368 -14.49 -13.30 -2.63
C TYR A 368 -13.64 -12.43 -3.55
N LEU A 369 -12.43 -12.92 -3.86
CA LEU A 369 -11.57 -12.34 -4.88
C LEU A 369 -11.76 -13.08 -6.19
N LEU A 370 -11.90 -12.31 -7.27
CA LEU A 370 -11.92 -12.75 -8.65
C LEU A 370 -10.79 -12.08 -9.43
N HIS A 371 -10.15 -12.83 -10.30
CA HIS A 371 -9.21 -12.28 -11.28
C HIS A 371 -9.86 -12.26 -12.68
N GLU A 372 -9.52 -11.27 -13.51
CA GLU A 372 -10.09 -11.07 -14.86
C GLU A 372 -9.97 -12.29 -15.80
N ASN A 373 -9.03 -13.20 -15.55
CA ASN A 373 -8.69 -14.34 -16.42
C ASN A 373 -9.41 -15.66 -16.07
N TYR A 374 -10.48 -15.60 -15.28
CA TYR A 374 -11.37 -16.71 -14.89
C TYR A 374 -10.85 -17.68 -13.80
N LYS A 375 -11.81 -18.07 -12.93
CA LYS A 375 -11.90 -19.20 -11.97
C LYS A 375 -10.57 -19.94 -11.66
N PRO A 376 -10.10 -19.99 -10.40
CA PRO A 376 -10.94 -20.14 -9.20
C PRO A 376 -11.15 -18.86 -8.38
N THR A 377 -12.29 -18.81 -7.69
CA THR A 377 -12.58 -17.79 -6.66
C THR A 377 -11.74 -18.05 -5.41
N ILE A 378 -11.45 -16.99 -4.66
CA ILE A 378 -10.75 -17.07 -3.37
C ILE A 378 -11.69 -16.48 -2.35
N GLU A 379 -12.18 -17.32 -1.43
CA GLU A 379 -12.92 -16.83 -0.27
C GLU A 379 -11.97 -16.04 0.63
N MET A 380 -12.32 -14.80 0.92
CA MET A 380 -11.52 -13.95 1.78
C MET A 380 -11.70 -14.36 3.24
N LEU A 381 -10.59 -14.57 3.93
CA LEU A 381 -10.57 -14.69 5.38
C LEU A 381 -11.20 -13.45 6.01
N PRO A 382 -12.00 -13.59 7.07
CA PRO A 382 -12.82 -12.53 7.65
C PRO A 382 -12.00 -11.55 8.52
N PHE A 383 -10.81 -11.15 8.08
CA PHE A 383 -10.17 -9.94 8.61
C PHE A 383 -10.89 -8.69 8.10
N ILE A 384 -11.46 -8.76 6.89
CA ILE A 384 -12.27 -7.69 6.31
C ILE A 384 -13.66 -8.23 6.05
N ILE A 385 -14.67 -7.56 6.59
CA ILE A 385 -16.07 -7.96 6.45
C ILE A 385 -16.94 -6.79 6.00
N LEU A 386 -17.99 -7.10 5.23
CA LEU A 386 -18.98 -6.13 4.75
C LEU A 386 -20.35 -6.45 5.35
N LYS A 387 -20.89 -5.52 6.15
CA LYS A 387 -22.22 -5.64 6.75
C LYS A 387 -23.35 -5.28 5.76
N GLU A 388 -24.58 -5.55 6.15
CA GLU A 388 -25.78 -5.30 5.33
C GLU A 388 -25.96 -3.81 5.02
N ASP A 389 -25.62 -2.94 5.98
CA ASP A 389 -25.56 -1.48 5.83
C ASP A 389 -24.40 -1.01 4.94
N LYS A 390 -23.68 -1.95 4.32
CA LYS A 390 -22.51 -1.77 3.44
C LYS A 390 -21.32 -1.12 4.13
N THR A 391 -21.28 -1.10 5.45
CA THR A 391 -20.09 -0.68 6.20
C THR A 391 -19.04 -1.78 6.14
N CYS A 392 -17.81 -1.42 5.72
CA CYS A 392 -16.64 -2.29 5.86
C CYS A 392 -16.05 -2.17 7.26
N TYR A 393 -15.73 -3.32 7.84
CA TYR A 393 -15.03 -3.43 9.10
C TYR A 393 -13.77 -4.28 8.96
N PHE A 394 -12.72 -3.87 9.65
CA PHE A 394 -11.38 -4.48 9.68
C PHE A 394 -11.14 -5.09 11.06
N PHE A 395 -10.49 -6.24 11.12
CA PHE A 395 -10.25 -6.95 12.36
C PHE A 395 -9.24 -6.18 13.21
N ASN A 396 -9.63 -5.84 14.44
CA ASN A 396 -8.78 -5.08 15.34
C ASN A 396 -8.10 -5.95 16.38
N ARG A 397 -8.87 -6.75 17.13
CA ARG A 397 -8.36 -7.61 18.22
C ARG A 397 -9.42 -8.56 18.77
N LEU A 398 -8.97 -9.58 19.48
CA LEU A 398 -9.79 -10.38 20.37
C LEU A 398 -9.97 -9.70 21.73
N GLU A 399 -11.20 -9.78 22.25
CA GLU A 399 -11.65 -9.31 23.56
C GLU A 399 -12.50 -10.41 24.23
N GLY A 400 -11.83 -11.33 24.93
CA GLY A 400 -12.50 -12.51 25.50
C GLY A 400 -13.04 -13.41 24.40
N GLU A 401 -14.35 -13.71 24.46
CA GLU A 401 -15.06 -14.53 23.46
C GLU A 401 -15.49 -13.76 22.20
N ASN A 402 -15.12 -12.48 22.10
CA ASN A 402 -15.47 -11.64 20.96
C ASN A 402 -14.24 -11.22 20.15
N ALA A 403 -14.44 -11.01 18.85
CA ALA A 403 -13.56 -10.28 17.96
C ALA A 403 -14.10 -8.86 17.76
N ARG A 404 -13.29 -7.87 18.09
CA ARG A 404 -13.55 -6.44 17.83
C ARG A 404 -13.11 -6.11 16.42
N TYR A 405 -14.02 -5.51 15.65
CA TYR A 405 -13.73 -4.95 14.34
C TYR A 405 -14.00 -3.44 14.33
N ILE A 406 -13.28 -2.71 13.48
CA ILE A 406 -13.38 -1.26 13.36
C ILE A 406 -13.65 -0.82 11.93
N SER A 407 -14.45 0.22 11.76
CA SER A 407 -14.61 0.92 10.48
C SER A 407 -13.77 2.18 10.48
N TYR A 408 -13.05 2.40 9.37
CA TYR A 408 -12.21 3.58 9.17
C TYR A 408 -12.89 4.71 8.39
N HIS A 409 -14.13 4.51 7.92
CA HIS A 409 -14.90 5.48 7.14
C HIS A 409 -16.31 5.73 7.69
N TYR A 410 -16.79 4.93 8.65
CA TYR A 410 -18.12 5.08 9.23
C TYR A 410 -18.06 5.46 10.71
N ASP A 411 -18.45 6.70 11.00
CA ASP A 411 -18.34 7.33 12.32
C ASP A 411 -19.53 7.01 13.25
N GLN A 412 -20.72 6.75 12.69
CA GLN A 412 -21.93 6.45 13.48
C GLN A 412 -21.82 5.11 14.22
N LYS A 413 -21.14 4.13 13.62
CA LYS A 413 -20.86 2.83 14.23
C LYS A 413 -19.41 2.42 13.93
N PRO A 414 -18.44 3.03 14.61
CA PRO A 414 -17.03 2.89 14.27
C PRO A 414 -16.46 1.53 14.69
N GLU A 415 -17.19 0.77 15.51
CA GLU A 415 -16.78 -0.56 15.95
C GLU A 415 -17.96 -1.52 16.13
N ILE A 416 -17.66 -2.80 15.95
CA ILE A 416 -18.58 -3.91 16.25
C ILE A 416 -17.82 -5.02 16.96
N HIS A 417 -18.58 -5.83 17.71
CA HIS A 417 -18.08 -7.02 18.38
C HIS A 417 -18.84 -8.22 17.83
N LEU A 418 -18.12 -9.22 17.34
CA LEU A 418 -18.66 -10.47 16.83
C LEU A 418 -18.08 -11.65 17.62
N ILE A 419 -18.69 -12.82 17.57
CA ILE A 419 -18.16 -14.02 18.21
C ILE A 419 -16.79 -14.35 17.62
N LYS A 420 -15.81 -14.71 18.46
CA LYS A 420 -14.42 -14.92 18.02
C LYS A 420 -14.31 -16.01 16.94
N ASP A 421 -15.19 -17.01 16.96
CA ASP A 421 -15.21 -18.17 16.07
C ASP A 421 -15.16 -17.76 14.59
N ILE A 422 -15.70 -16.58 14.26
CA ILE A 422 -15.66 -16.02 12.91
C ILE A 422 -14.21 -15.87 12.40
N VAL A 423 -13.27 -15.46 13.25
CA VAL A 423 -11.88 -15.17 12.87
C VAL A 423 -10.88 -16.20 13.43
N GLU A 424 -11.33 -17.12 14.29
CA GLU A 424 -10.45 -18.06 15.00
C GLU A 424 -9.65 -18.94 14.04
N PHE A 425 -10.28 -19.48 13.00
CA PHE A 425 -9.57 -20.23 11.96
C PHE A 425 -8.47 -19.39 11.30
N SER A 426 -8.76 -18.14 10.96
CA SER A 426 -7.80 -17.23 10.32
C SER A 426 -6.63 -16.88 11.23
N LEU A 427 -6.87 -16.73 12.53
CA LEU A 427 -5.82 -16.50 13.52
C LEU A 427 -4.97 -17.76 13.74
N ASN A 428 -5.58 -18.94 13.74
CA ASN A 428 -4.88 -20.22 13.87
C ASN A 428 -3.91 -20.49 12.71
N LEU A 429 -4.19 -19.96 11.51
CA LEU A 429 -3.26 -20.00 10.37
C LEU A 429 -1.95 -19.24 10.65
N LEU A 430 -2.02 -18.19 11.47
CA LEU A 430 -0.87 -17.35 11.82
C LEU A 430 -0.08 -17.90 13.02
N GLU A 431 -0.73 -18.64 13.90
CA GLU A 431 -0.10 -19.35 15.00
C GLU A 431 0.65 -20.59 14.51
N ARG A 432 1.65 -21.10 15.24
CA ARG A 432 2.49 -22.21 14.74
C ARG A 432 1.94 -23.60 15.12
N ASN A 433 1.19 -23.69 16.21
CA ASN A 433 0.78 -24.96 16.82
C ASN A 433 -0.72 -25.29 16.63
N SER A 434 -1.44 -24.52 15.82
CA SER A 434 -2.91 -24.46 15.86
C SER A 434 -3.62 -25.18 14.70
N ILE A 435 -2.85 -25.75 13.74
CA ILE A 435 -3.36 -26.47 12.55
C ILE A 435 -2.43 -27.64 12.26
#